data_AF-A0A7S3YQ50-F1
#
_entry.id   AF-A0A7S3YQ50-F1
#
_cell.length_a   1.000
_cell.length_b   1.000
_cell.length_c   1.000
_cell.angle_alpha   90.00
_cell.angle_beta   90.00
_cell.angle_gamma   90.00
#
_symmetry.space_group_name_H-M   'P 1'
#
loop_
_entity.id
_entity.type
_entity.pdbx_description
1 polymer ?
#
loop_
_entity_poly.entity_id
_entity_poly.type
_entity_poly.pdbx_seq_one_letter_code
_entity_poly.pdbx_strand_id
1 'polypeptide(L)'
;GGEGTAPEERERYRAWFTEVMRRTASLIAKWQAIGFVHGVLNTDNMSPLGLTIDYGPFAFMEAYDPRYTPNLSDSSLRYAYGMQPHIGKWNLHALGFALHRFLDTEGQLPQDDDFKPSVVSLLSQYDTFFQQSYDDEMGRKLGIDLTKLRNKNDHDDDDDDNNGEASLLERMLELMYVGKVDWTLFYRRLPYLDPQRTQPYQHIGELPREFLEVIMPNNEEDNPQQQQGKATAQADEDDEGLNEEWLAWVNDYVAIVREQRCQESSNPGTGSEQQQQEQKQEEEEQAGWVSLWRKSLFDANPRLVLRNYAAQQVISEAEMGNMEPLTRLYDSLKTPFALTSCEQQLLTSSTTTTTEAEGVDGKKDAGDLGYDDEFELPAPSWARLHAGIGQLS
;
A
#
# COMPACT_ATOMS: atom_id res chain seq x y z
N GLY A 1 23.19 -2.31 48.54
CA GLY A 1 23.87 -2.78 47.32
C GLY A 1 23.27 -4.12 47.04
N GLY A 2 22.50 -4.31 45.99
CA GLY A 2 22.89 -4.01 44.61
C GLY A 2 23.05 -5.37 43.93
N GLU A 3 22.02 -6.21 44.02
CA GLU A 3 21.94 -7.42 43.20
C GLU A 3 21.61 -6.93 41.80
N GLY A 4 22.65 -6.79 40.97
CA GLY A 4 22.47 -6.60 39.54
C GLY A 4 21.61 -7.74 39.01
N THR A 5 20.68 -7.44 38.11
CA THR A 5 19.90 -8.45 37.39
C THR A 5 20.85 -9.51 36.84
N ALA A 6 20.55 -10.79 37.09
CA ALA A 6 21.37 -11.89 36.64
C ALA A 6 21.55 -11.82 35.11
N PRO A 7 22.70 -12.20 34.54
CA PRO A 7 22.95 -12.10 33.10
C PRO A 7 21.84 -12.73 32.23
N GLU A 8 21.29 -13.87 32.65
CA GLU A 8 20.16 -14.52 31.97
C GLU A 8 18.88 -13.68 32.00
N GLU A 9 18.63 -12.94 33.08
CA GLU A 9 17.45 -12.08 33.21
C GLU A 9 17.55 -10.85 32.30
N ARG A 10 18.75 -10.25 32.16
CA ARG A 10 18.97 -9.14 31.24
C ARG A 10 18.78 -9.57 29.79
N GLU A 11 19.27 -10.75 29.43
CA GLU A 11 19.06 -11.28 28.08
C GLU A 11 17.56 -11.49 27.80
N ARG A 12 16.77 -11.92 28.79
CA ARG A 12 15.31 -11.99 28.66
C ARG A 12 14.68 -10.61 28.39
N TYR A 13 15.08 -9.57 29.11
CA TYR A 13 14.55 -8.21 28.87
C TYR A 13 14.98 -7.64 27.52
N ARG A 14 16.22 -7.92 27.07
CA ARG A 14 16.70 -7.55 25.73
C ARG A 14 15.90 -8.25 24.64
N ALA A 15 15.71 -9.57 24.75
CA ALA A 15 14.91 -10.34 23.82
C ALA A 15 13.45 -9.86 23.77
N TRP A 16 12.86 -9.57 24.92
CA TRP A 16 11.51 -8.98 25.01
C TRP A 16 11.44 -7.60 24.33
N PHE A 17 12.38 -6.70 24.62
CA PHE A 17 12.41 -5.38 23.99
C PHE A 17 12.58 -5.47 22.46
N THR A 18 13.44 -6.37 21.98
CA THR A 18 13.57 -6.67 20.55
C THR A 18 12.28 -7.17 19.92
N GLU A 19 11.50 -8.00 20.63
CA GLU A 19 10.18 -8.42 20.17
C GLU A 19 9.18 -7.25 20.13
N VAL A 20 9.19 -6.35 21.11
CA VAL A 20 8.36 -5.13 21.09
C VAL A 20 8.72 -4.24 19.89
N MET A 21 10.01 -4.06 19.60
CA MET A 21 10.48 -3.32 18.43
C MET A 21 9.98 -3.96 17.12
N ARG A 22 10.13 -5.28 16.96
CA ARG A 22 9.67 -6.01 15.78
C ARG A 22 8.16 -5.88 15.56
N ARG A 23 7.37 -6.02 16.63
CA ARG A 23 5.91 -5.86 16.60
C ARG A 23 5.50 -4.45 16.22
N THR A 24 6.17 -3.44 16.78
CA THR A 24 5.92 -2.03 16.47
C THR A 24 6.26 -1.72 15.01
N ALA A 25 7.41 -2.17 14.53
CA ALA A 25 7.82 -2.05 13.14
C ALA A 25 6.81 -2.69 12.18
N SER A 26 6.39 -3.92 12.45
CA SER A 26 5.39 -4.63 11.63
C SER A 26 4.02 -3.94 11.65
N LEU A 27 3.56 -3.45 12.80
CA LEU A 27 2.32 -2.69 12.93
C LEU A 27 2.35 -1.42 12.07
N ILE A 28 3.42 -0.63 12.19
CA ILE A 28 3.51 0.63 11.45
C ILE A 28 3.70 0.37 9.96
N ALA A 29 4.45 -0.65 9.55
CA ALA A 29 4.56 -1.06 8.15
C ALA A 29 3.18 -1.39 7.55
N LYS A 30 2.32 -2.09 8.28
CA LYS A 30 0.92 -2.34 7.88
C LYS A 30 0.12 -1.06 7.75
N TRP A 31 0.29 -0.10 8.67
CA TRP A 31 -0.37 1.19 8.57
C TRP A 31 0.06 1.97 7.32
N GLN A 32 1.36 1.99 7.02
CA GLN A 32 1.87 2.58 5.78
C GLN A 32 1.22 1.90 4.57
N ALA A 33 1.27 0.57 4.51
CA ALA A 33 0.74 -0.18 3.37
C ALA A 33 -0.75 0.07 3.06
N ILE A 34 -1.60 0.20 4.09
CA ILE A 34 -3.04 0.46 3.90
C ILE A 34 -3.42 1.94 3.91
N GLY A 35 -2.46 2.86 4.06
CA GLY A 35 -2.73 4.29 4.12
C GLY A 35 -3.39 4.74 5.43
N PHE A 36 -3.20 4.02 6.52
CA PHE A 36 -3.78 4.37 7.82
C PHE A 36 -2.92 5.41 8.54
N VAL A 37 -3.56 6.48 9.01
CA VAL A 37 -2.95 7.53 9.85
C VAL A 37 -3.62 7.54 11.21
N HIS A 38 -2.84 7.30 12.27
CA HIS A 38 -3.36 7.25 13.63
C HIS A 38 -3.74 8.64 14.18
N GLY A 39 -2.99 9.68 13.82
CA GLY A 39 -3.24 11.07 14.21
C GLY A 39 -2.83 11.47 15.63
N VAL A 40 -2.66 10.53 16.58
CA VAL A 40 -2.21 10.80 17.96
C VAL A 40 -1.30 9.67 18.46
N LEU A 41 -0.08 9.63 17.94
CA LEU A 41 0.86 8.56 18.23
C LEU A 41 1.75 8.87 19.45
N ASN A 42 1.11 9.26 20.57
CA ASN A 42 1.77 9.48 21.87
C ASN A 42 2.25 8.15 22.48
N THR A 43 3.18 8.19 23.43
CA THR A 43 3.76 6.98 24.05
C THR A 43 2.75 6.11 24.80
N ASP A 44 1.72 6.72 25.40
CA ASP A 44 0.61 6.05 26.08
C ASP A 44 -0.33 5.31 25.11
N ASN A 45 -0.31 5.67 23.82
CA ASN A 45 -1.05 5.02 22.74
C ASN A 45 -0.23 3.96 22.00
N MET A 46 0.96 3.61 22.50
CA MET A 46 1.79 2.56 21.92
C MET A 46 1.64 1.25 22.70
N SER A 47 0.89 0.32 22.13
CA SER A 47 0.75 -1.02 22.71
C SER A 47 2.06 -1.82 22.57
N PRO A 48 2.65 -2.35 23.66
CA PRO A 48 3.83 -3.20 23.59
C PRO A 48 3.55 -4.54 22.87
N LEU A 49 2.27 -4.89 22.68
CA LEU A 49 1.86 -6.09 21.93
C LEU A 49 1.80 -5.86 20.42
N GLY A 50 2.03 -4.63 19.93
CA GLY A 50 1.91 -4.29 18.51
C GLY A 50 0.47 -4.22 18.02
N LEU A 51 -0.44 -3.69 18.83
CA LEU A 51 -1.85 -3.48 18.48
C LEU A 51 -2.13 -1.99 18.25
N THR A 52 -2.96 -1.67 17.25
CA THR A 52 -3.57 -0.33 17.14
C THR A 52 -4.52 -0.12 18.32
N ILE A 53 -4.35 0.96 19.05
CA ILE A 53 -5.20 1.33 20.20
C ILE A 53 -5.55 2.81 20.12
N ASP A 54 -6.54 3.25 20.89
CA ASP A 54 -6.96 4.65 21.00
C ASP A 54 -7.32 5.34 19.67
N TYR A 55 -8.39 4.85 19.04
CA TYR A 55 -8.97 5.41 17.83
C TYR A 55 -9.63 6.77 18.11
N GLY A 56 -8.87 7.85 17.96
CA GLY A 56 -9.34 9.23 18.03
C GLY A 56 -9.46 9.86 16.64
N PRO A 57 -8.64 10.87 16.30
CA PRO A 57 -8.64 11.48 14.97
C PRO A 57 -7.81 10.61 14.01
N PHE A 58 -8.22 9.36 13.78
CA PHE A 58 -7.60 8.51 12.76
C PHE A 58 -8.22 8.75 11.39
N ALA A 59 -7.54 8.33 10.34
CA ALA A 59 -8.11 8.28 8.99
C ALA A 59 -7.43 7.23 8.12
N PHE A 60 -8.16 6.76 7.10
CA PHE A 60 -7.56 6.14 5.93
C PHE A 60 -7.37 7.22 4.86
N MET A 61 -6.15 7.33 4.35
CA MET A 61 -5.76 8.29 3.33
C MET A 61 -6.55 8.07 2.04
N GLU A 62 -7.01 9.16 1.44
CA GLU A 62 -7.67 9.14 0.12
C GLU A 62 -6.63 9.32 -0.98
N ALA A 63 -6.38 10.55 -1.42
CA ALA A 63 -5.24 10.84 -2.26
C ALA A 63 -3.93 10.66 -1.47
N TYR A 64 -2.92 10.06 -2.10
CA TYR A 64 -1.61 9.93 -1.47
C TYR A 64 -1.01 11.30 -1.14
N ASP A 65 -0.72 11.55 0.14
CA ASP A 65 0.07 12.69 0.59
C ASP A 65 0.88 12.27 1.83
N PRO A 66 2.23 12.25 1.76
CA PRO A 66 3.06 11.87 2.90
C PRO A 66 2.92 12.82 4.10
N ARG A 67 2.39 14.02 3.89
CA ARG A 67 2.16 15.05 4.91
C ARG A 67 0.73 15.01 5.46
N TYR A 68 -0.12 14.10 4.98
CA TYR A 68 -1.51 14.01 5.43
C TYR A 68 -1.57 13.73 6.93
N THR A 69 -2.32 14.58 7.66
CA THR A 69 -2.71 14.33 9.05
C THR A 69 -4.21 14.59 9.22
N PRO A 70 -4.97 13.65 9.77
CA PRO A 70 -6.38 13.85 10.14
C PRO A 70 -6.57 14.66 11.42
N ASN A 71 -5.52 14.83 12.22
CA ASN A 71 -5.58 15.55 13.48
C ASN A 71 -5.40 17.05 13.26
N LEU A 72 -6.50 17.80 13.32
CA LEU A 72 -6.51 19.27 13.16
C LEU A 72 -5.68 20.02 14.23
N SER A 73 -5.36 19.37 15.35
CA SER A 73 -4.50 19.95 16.39
C SER A 73 -3.00 19.70 16.14
N ASP A 74 -2.63 18.83 15.19
CA ASP A 74 -1.24 18.55 14.84
C ASP A 74 -0.73 19.51 13.76
N SER A 75 -0.63 20.79 14.11
CA SER A 75 -0.10 21.83 13.21
C SER A 75 1.37 21.63 12.84
N SER A 76 2.11 20.81 13.59
CA SER A 76 3.51 20.47 13.34
C SER A 76 3.71 19.29 12.39
N LEU A 77 2.63 18.62 11.98
CA LEU A 77 2.67 17.38 11.18
C LEU A 77 3.49 16.27 11.85
N ARG A 78 3.53 16.27 13.20
CA ARG A 78 4.30 15.31 13.98
C ARG A 78 3.82 13.89 13.73
N TYR A 79 2.52 13.71 13.57
CA TYR A 79 1.86 12.41 13.37
C TYR A 79 1.31 12.25 11.96
N ALA A 80 1.81 13.03 10.99
CA ALA A 80 1.49 12.84 9.59
C ALA A 80 1.87 11.44 9.08
N TYR A 81 1.22 10.99 8.01
CA TYR A 81 1.38 9.64 7.43
C TYR A 81 2.86 9.21 7.33
N GLY A 82 3.69 10.02 6.68
CA GLY A 82 5.12 9.72 6.44
C GLY A 82 5.99 9.82 7.70
N MET A 83 5.49 10.43 8.78
CA MET A 83 6.23 10.56 10.04
C MET A 83 6.00 9.37 10.98
N GLN A 84 4.96 8.57 10.80
CA GLN A 84 4.62 7.47 11.72
C GLN A 84 5.78 6.46 11.94
N PRO A 85 6.57 6.05 10.93
CA PRO A 85 7.73 5.16 11.15
C PRO A 85 8.79 5.78 12.07
N HIS A 86 9.07 7.06 11.88
CA HIS A 86 10.02 7.80 12.71
C HIS A 86 9.50 7.98 14.14
N ILE A 87 8.22 8.32 14.31
CA ILE A 87 7.60 8.45 15.64
C ILE A 87 7.54 7.11 16.37
N GLY A 88 7.28 6.00 15.67
CA GLY A 88 7.35 4.65 16.24
C GLY A 88 8.73 4.36 16.84
N LYS A 89 9.80 4.66 16.11
CA LYS A 89 11.18 4.55 16.61
C LYS A 89 11.42 5.46 17.81
N TRP A 90 10.93 6.69 17.77
CA TRP A 90 11.09 7.66 18.86
C TRP A 90 10.36 7.19 20.14
N ASN A 91 9.16 6.63 20.01
CA ASN A 91 8.42 6.05 21.14
C ASN A 91 9.12 4.81 21.72
N LEU A 92 9.71 3.97 20.87
CA LEU A 92 10.55 2.84 21.31
C LEU A 92 11.82 3.31 22.03
N HIS A 93 12.43 4.42 21.59
CA HIS A 93 13.52 5.05 22.32
C HIS A 93 13.08 5.49 23.72
N ALA A 94 11.93 6.14 23.85
CA ALA A 94 11.38 6.56 25.14
C ALA A 94 11.12 5.36 26.08
N LEU A 95 10.55 4.28 25.54
CA LEU A 95 10.36 3.03 26.28
C LEU A 95 11.70 2.41 26.70
N GLY A 96 12.66 2.29 25.77
CA GLY A 96 13.99 1.76 26.05
C GLY A 96 14.75 2.57 27.10
N PHE A 97 14.62 3.90 27.07
CA PHE A 97 15.17 4.79 28.08
C PHE A 97 14.58 4.52 29.46
N ALA A 98 13.26 4.34 29.58
CA ALA A 98 12.62 3.97 30.85
C ALA A 98 13.10 2.61 31.39
N LEU A 99 13.53 1.70 30.50
CA LEU A 99 13.96 0.34 30.81
C LEU A 99 15.49 0.16 30.88
N HIS A 100 16.28 1.21 30.68
CA HIS A 100 17.73 1.08 30.43
C HIS A 100 18.47 0.22 31.46
N ARG A 101 18.13 0.30 32.75
CA ARG A 101 18.76 -0.50 33.83
C ARG A 101 18.62 -2.01 33.63
N PHE A 102 17.61 -2.46 32.90
CA PHE A 102 17.38 -3.86 32.56
C PHE A 102 18.02 -4.27 31.23
N LEU A 103 18.37 -3.28 30.39
CA LEU A 103 18.95 -3.47 29.06
C LEU A 103 20.48 -3.27 29.05
N ASP A 104 21.04 -2.58 30.03
CA ASP A 104 22.48 -2.30 30.16
C ASP A 104 23.28 -3.59 30.44
N THR A 105 24.35 -3.79 29.67
CA THR A 105 25.34 -4.85 29.94
C THR A 105 26.30 -4.41 31.05
N GLU A 106 26.83 -5.37 31.83
CA GLU A 106 27.75 -5.04 32.94
C GLU A 106 28.98 -4.24 32.47
N GLY A 107 29.33 -3.20 33.22
CA GLY A 107 30.43 -2.29 32.90
C GLY A 107 30.03 -1.02 32.15
N GLN A 108 28.81 -0.94 31.64
CA GLN A 108 28.23 0.29 31.06
C GLN A 108 27.36 1.01 32.10
N LEU A 109 27.95 1.43 33.23
CA LEU A 109 27.26 2.35 34.13
C LEU A 109 27.21 3.73 33.44
N PRO A 110 26.03 4.32 33.21
CA PRO A 110 25.95 5.63 32.61
C PRO A 110 26.58 6.65 33.57
N GLN A 111 27.57 7.41 33.11
CA GLN A 111 28.05 8.56 33.87
C GLN A 111 27.14 9.79 33.73
N ASP A 112 26.18 9.80 32.79
CA ASP A 112 25.24 10.91 32.61
C ASP A 112 23.83 10.44 32.20
N ASP A 113 22.84 11.32 32.41
CA ASP A 113 21.41 11.02 32.29
C ASP A 113 20.88 10.92 30.84
N ASP A 114 21.58 11.46 29.83
CA ASP A 114 20.93 11.74 28.54
C ASP A 114 21.07 10.68 27.44
N PHE A 115 22.11 9.84 27.46
CA PHE A 115 22.35 8.88 26.35
C PHE A 115 22.79 7.52 26.88
N LYS A 116 21.97 6.48 26.65
CA LYS A 116 22.26 5.10 27.08
C LYS A 116 22.69 4.26 25.87
N PRO A 117 24.00 3.95 25.70
CA PRO A 117 24.52 3.29 24.50
C PRO A 117 23.88 1.93 24.21
N SER A 118 23.51 1.20 25.25
CA SER A 118 22.83 -0.10 25.17
C SER A 118 21.48 -0.04 24.44
N VAL A 119 20.69 1.01 24.72
CA VAL A 119 19.37 1.26 24.12
C VAL A 119 19.54 1.66 22.67
N VAL A 120 20.48 2.56 22.38
CA VAL A 120 20.77 3.02 21.02
C VAL A 120 21.25 1.85 20.14
N SER A 121 22.13 1.01 20.67
CA SER A 121 22.62 -0.18 19.97
C SER A 121 21.52 -1.22 19.72
N LEU A 122 20.51 -1.33 20.58
CA LEU A 122 19.37 -2.20 20.32
C LEU A 122 18.44 -1.56 19.28
N LEU A 123 18.15 -0.27 19.42
CA LEU A 123 17.23 0.48 18.58
C LEU A 123 17.71 0.61 17.13
N SER A 124 19.01 0.46 16.85
CA SER A 124 19.52 0.43 15.47
C SER A 124 18.91 -0.70 14.63
N GLN A 125 18.40 -1.77 15.25
CA GLN A 125 17.73 -2.87 14.54
C GLN A 125 16.32 -2.49 14.05
N TYR A 126 15.71 -1.44 14.59
CA TYR A 126 14.34 -1.05 14.24
C TYR A 126 14.19 -0.76 12.74
N ASP A 127 15.14 -0.04 12.15
CA ASP A 127 15.05 0.35 10.74
C ASP A 127 15.05 -0.89 9.83
N THR A 128 15.87 -1.89 10.16
CA THR A 128 15.87 -3.18 9.45
C THR A 128 14.54 -3.92 9.60
N PHE A 129 13.98 -4.00 10.82
CA PHE A 129 12.69 -4.66 11.04
C PHE A 129 11.55 -3.94 10.32
N PHE A 130 11.56 -2.61 10.34
CA PHE A 130 10.56 -1.80 9.64
C PHE A 130 10.69 -1.98 8.13
N GLN A 131 11.90 -1.85 7.58
CA GLN A 131 12.11 -1.96 6.15
C GLN A 131 11.72 -3.34 5.62
N GLN A 132 12.11 -4.42 6.32
CA GLN A 132 11.71 -5.77 5.94
C GLN A 132 10.19 -5.92 5.96
N SER A 133 9.52 -5.47 7.03
CA SER A 133 8.06 -5.53 7.12
C SER A 133 7.38 -4.68 6.05
N TYR A 134 7.94 -3.50 5.73
CA TYR A 134 7.40 -2.58 4.74
C TYR A 134 7.51 -3.15 3.33
N ASP A 135 8.66 -3.73 2.97
CA ASP A 135 8.83 -4.44 1.71
C ASP A 135 7.85 -5.61 1.58
N ASP A 136 7.67 -6.40 2.65
CA ASP A 136 6.78 -7.55 2.64
C ASP A 136 5.32 -7.12 2.43
N GLU A 137 4.88 -6.03 3.06
CA GLU A 137 3.53 -5.50 2.91
C GLU A 137 3.33 -4.87 1.52
N MET A 138 4.24 -3.97 1.10
CA MET A 138 4.14 -3.27 -0.18
C MET A 138 4.37 -4.20 -1.38
N GLY A 139 5.27 -5.16 -1.25
CA GLY A 139 5.53 -6.19 -2.25
C GLY A 139 4.30 -7.07 -2.47
N ARG A 140 3.60 -7.47 -1.40
CA ARG A 140 2.31 -8.16 -1.54
C ARG A 140 1.25 -7.32 -2.25
N LYS A 141 1.19 -6.02 -1.95
CA LYS A 141 0.24 -5.11 -2.61
C LYS A 141 0.56 -4.90 -4.09
N LEU A 142 1.84 -4.97 -4.47
CA LEU A 142 2.32 -4.84 -5.85
C LEU A 142 2.44 -6.19 -6.58
N GLY A 143 2.34 -7.32 -5.86
CA GLY A 143 2.50 -8.65 -6.44
C GLY A 143 3.94 -8.93 -6.90
N ILE A 144 4.93 -8.30 -6.28
CA ILE A 144 6.37 -8.43 -6.57
C ILE A 144 7.17 -8.55 -5.26
N ASP A 145 8.34 -9.17 -5.34
CA ASP A 145 9.32 -9.25 -4.25
C ASP A 145 10.21 -7.99 -4.27
N LEU A 146 9.89 -7.03 -3.41
CA LEU A 146 10.64 -5.78 -3.27
C LEU A 146 12.02 -5.99 -2.63
N THR A 147 12.16 -7.00 -1.77
CA THR A 147 13.46 -7.30 -1.13
C THR A 147 14.46 -7.79 -2.17
N LYS A 148 14.04 -8.64 -3.12
CA LYS A 148 14.89 -9.03 -4.26
C LYS A 148 15.31 -7.84 -5.12
N LEU A 149 14.39 -6.90 -5.39
CA LEU A 149 14.73 -5.71 -6.17
C LEU A 149 15.76 -4.83 -5.47
N ARG A 150 15.58 -4.56 -4.17
CA ARG A 150 16.56 -3.78 -3.42
C ARG A 150 17.94 -4.45 -3.39
N ASN A 151 17.99 -5.76 -3.14
CA ASN A 151 19.27 -6.47 -3.06
C ASN A 151 20.00 -6.55 -4.41
N LYS A 152 19.30 -6.52 -5.56
CA LYS A 152 19.93 -6.42 -6.88
C LYS A 152 20.68 -5.09 -7.01
N ASN A 153 20.04 -3.99 -6.62
CA ASN A 153 20.63 -2.66 -6.69
C ASN A 153 21.90 -2.55 -5.80
N ASP A 154 21.90 -3.16 -4.61
CA ASP A 154 23.07 -3.16 -3.70
C ASP A 154 24.27 -3.98 -4.22
N HIS A 155 24.11 -4.86 -5.22
CA HIS A 155 25.19 -5.70 -5.78
C HIS A 155 25.80 -5.14 -7.07
N ASP A 156 25.11 -4.21 -7.75
CA ASP A 156 25.60 -3.55 -8.96
C ASP A 156 26.38 -2.25 -8.65
N ASP A 157 26.57 -1.92 -7.35
CA ASP A 157 27.27 -0.73 -6.83
C ASP A 157 28.82 -0.72 -7.00
N ASP A 158 29.40 -1.68 -7.73
CA ASP A 158 30.80 -1.58 -8.20
C ASP A 158 30.93 -0.71 -9.48
N ASP A 159 29.81 -0.31 -10.11
CA ASP A 159 29.78 0.67 -11.19
C ASP A 159 29.34 2.06 -10.67
N ASP A 160 30.30 2.99 -10.65
CA ASP A 160 30.22 4.43 -10.24
C ASP A 160 29.22 5.28 -11.08
N ASP A 161 28.32 4.64 -11.84
CA ASP A 161 27.38 5.21 -12.82
C ASP A 161 25.91 4.99 -12.43
N ASN A 162 25.61 4.41 -11.26
CA ASN A 162 24.24 4.32 -10.73
C ASN A 162 23.77 5.73 -10.29
N ASN A 163 23.38 6.53 -11.29
CA ASN A 163 22.99 7.94 -11.21
C ASN A 163 21.69 8.13 -10.38
N GLY A 164 21.70 7.83 -9.09
CA GLY A 164 20.63 8.22 -8.15
C GLY A 164 19.20 7.93 -8.62
N GLU A 165 18.98 6.91 -9.45
CA GLU A 165 17.66 6.63 -10.02
C GLU A 165 16.75 6.11 -8.92
N ALA A 166 15.64 6.81 -8.69
CA ALA A 166 14.68 6.46 -7.66
C ALA A 166 14.12 5.05 -7.93
N SER A 167 13.98 4.25 -6.88
CA SER A 167 13.43 2.89 -6.99
C SER A 167 12.02 2.91 -7.60
N LEU A 168 11.58 1.78 -8.16
CA LEU A 168 10.21 1.61 -8.69
C LEU A 168 9.14 2.10 -7.71
N LEU A 169 9.33 1.84 -6.41
CA LEU A 169 8.40 2.25 -5.37
C LEU A 169 8.45 3.77 -5.13
N GLU A 170 9.63 4.37 -5.08
CA GLU A 170 9.78 5.83 -4.87
C GLU A 170 9.18 6.62 -6.03
N ARG A 171 9.47 6.21 -7.28
CA ARG A 171 8.86 6.80 -8.49
C ARG A 171 7.33 6.69 -8.44
N MET A 172 6.79 5.52 -8.08
CA MET A 172 5.35 5.33 -7.92
C MET A 172 4.75 6.32 -6.91
N LEU A 173 5.36 6.44 -5.71
CA LEU A 173 4.86 7.31 -4.66
C LEU A 173 4.92 8.79 -5.07
N GLU A 174 5.96 9.20 -5.80
CA GLU A 174 6.05 10.55 -6.36
C GLU A 174 4.93 10.83 -7.36
N LEU A 175 4.71 9.92 -8.32
CA LEU A 175 3.63 10.04 -9.30
C LEU A 175 2.25 10.07 -8.62
N MET A 176 2.03 9.23 -7.61
CA MET A 176 0.80 9.25 -6.83
C MET A 176 0.60 10.58 -6.08
N TYR A 177 1.68 11.17 -5.57
CA TYR A 177 1.63 12.43 -4.82
C TYR A 177 1.33 13.63 -5.73
N VAL A 178 1.96 13.67 -6.90
CA VAL A 178 1.75 14.70 -7.94
C VAL A 178 0.35 14.56 -8.51
N GLY A 179 -0.04 13.36 -8.95
CA GLY A 179 -1.34 13.07 -9.56
C GLY A 179 -2.52 13.00 -8.60
N LYS A 180 -2.30 13.15 -7.28
CA LYS A 180 -3.33 13.02 -6.24
C LYS A 180 -4.12 11.71 -6.34
N VAL A 181 -3.40 10.64 -6.66
CA VAL A 181 -3.95 9.31 -6.91
C VAL A 181 -4.52 8.72 -5.63
N ASP A 182 -5.71 8.11 -5.73
CA ASP A 182 -6.34 7.42 -4.60
C ASP A 182 -5.51 6.21 -4.16
N TRP A 183 -5.07 6.24 -2.90
CA TRP A 183 -4.18 5.24 -2.31
C TRP A 183 -4.77 3.83 -2.36
N THR A 184 -6.05 3.67 -2.07
CA THR A 184 -6.66 2.33 -1.99
C THR A 184 -6.98 1.80 -3.39
N LEU A 185 -7.58 2.65 -4.23
CA LEU A 185 -8.02 2.23 -5.56
C LEU A 185 -6.85 1.96 -6.48
N PHE A 186 -5.72 2.66 -6.35
CA PHE A 186 -4.54 2.42 -7.19
C PHE A 186 -4.13 0.93 -7.18
N TYR A 187 -3.89 0.39 -5.99
CA TYR A 187 -3.51 -1.03 -5.88
C TYR A 187 -4.65 -1.98 -6.22
N ARG A 188 -5.91 -1.60 -5.95
CA ARG A 188 -7.08 -2.41 -6.32
C ARG A 188 -7.22 -2.55 -7.83
N ARG A 189 -6.70 -1.59 -8.62
CA ARG A 189 -6.77 -1.57 -10.08
C ARG A 189 -5.54 -2.15 -10.79
N LEU A 190 -4.43 -2.42 -10.09
CA LEU A 190 -3.26 -3.12 -10.67
C LEU A 190 -3.60 -4.43 -11.41
N PRO A 191 -4.52 -5.31 -10.92
CA PRO A 191 -4.86 -6.56 -11.59
C PRO A 191 -5.41 -6.44 -13.01
N TYR A 192 -5.87 -5.24 -13.39
CA TYR A 192 -6.40 -4.97 -14.73
C TYR A 192 -5.28 -4.82 -15.77
N LEU A 193 -4.06 -4.48 -15.34
CA LEU A 193 -2.89 -4.49 -16.22
C LEU A 193 -2.66 -5.90 -16.76
N ASP A 194 -2.11 -5.98 -17.97
CA ASP A 194 -1.77 -7.26 -18.60
C ASP A 194 -0.27 -7.54 -18.41
N PRO A 195 0.11 -8.39 -17.43
CA PRO A 195 1.51 -8.68 -17.18
C PRO A 195 2.13 -9.61 -18.24
N GLN A 196 1.33 -10.15 -19.17
CA GLN A 196 1.82 -11.01 -20.26
C GLN A 196 2.26 -10.21 -21.50
N ARG A 197 1.98 -8.90 -21.56
CA ARG A 197 2.40 -8.08 -22.70
C ARG A 197 3.91 -8.12 -22.89
N THR A 198 4.35 -8.53 -24.08
CA THR A 198 5.77 -8.57 -24.46
C THR A 198 6.25 -7.25 -25.05
N GLN A 199 5.35 -6.46 -25.61
CA GLN A 199 5.63 -5.11 -26.11
C GLN A 199 5.16 -4.07 -25.09
N PRO A 200 5.98 -3.04 -24.81
CA PRO A 200 5.57 -1.95 -23.92
C PRO A 200 4.39 -1.19 -24.52
N TYR A 201 3.52 -0.68 -23.66
CA TYR A 201 2.48 0.28 -24.03
C TYR A 201 3.15 1.50 -24.66
N GLN A 202 2.67 1.92 -25.84
CA GLN A 202 3.25 3.06 -26.58
C GLN A 202 2.58 4.38 -26.21
N HIS A 203 1.32 4.32 -25.78
CA HIS A 203 0.52 5.48 -25.42
C HIS A 203 -0.31 5.18 -24.17
N ILE A 204 -0.54 6.20 -23.33
CA ILE A 204 -1.30 6.05 -22.09
C ILE A 204 -2.75 5.57 -22.33
N GLY A 205 -3.36 5.93 -23.47
CA GLY A 205 -4.70 5.47 -23.84
C GLY A 205 -4.82 3.96 -24.13
N GLU A 206 -3.71 3.22 -24.21
CA GLU A 206 -3.75 1.75 -24.29
C GLU A 206 -3.93 1.08 -22.92
N LEU A 207 -3.75 1.81 -21.82
CA LEU A 207 -3.91 1.26 -20.48
C LEU A 207 -5.38 0.89 -20.23
N PRO A 208 -5.65 -0.14 -19.41
CA PRO A 208 -7.00 -0.51 -19.02
C PRO A 208 -7.75 0.68 -18.43
N ARG A 209 -9.01 0.87 -18.84
CA ARG A 209 -9.86 1.99 -18.40
C ARG A 209 -9.93 2.07 -16.88
N GLU A 210 -10.09 0.94 -16.21
CA GLU A 210 -10.23 0.87 -14.75
C GLU A 210 -8.97 1.34 -14.02
N PHE A 211 -7.79 1.22 -14.63
CA PHE A 211 -6.55 1.75 -14.10
C PHE A 211 -6.38 3.24 -14.42
N LEU A 212 -6.69 3.65 -15.65
CA LEU A 212 -6.66 5.06 -16.09
C LEU A 212 -7.53 5.97 -15.24
N GLU A 213 -8.75 5.53 -14.89
CA GLU A 213 -9.67 6.31 -14.04
C GLU A 213 -9.09 6.66 -12.66
N VAL A 214 -8.09 5.91 -12.18
CA VAL A 214 -7.47 6.14 -10.89
C VAL A 214 -6.22 7.00 -10.98
N ILE A 215 -5.37 6.79 -11.99
CA ILE A 215 -4.14 7.58 -12.17
C ILE A 215 -4.41 8.93 -12.84
N MET A 216 -5.56 9.08 -13.52
CA MET A 216 -6.00 10.31 -14.19
C MET A 216 -7.45 10.65 -13.79
N PRO A 217 -7.68 11.03 -12.54
CA PRO A 217 -9.03 11.03 -11.99
C PRO A 217 -9.83 12.31 -12.39
N ASN A 218 -9.26 13.17 -13.25
CA ASN A 218 -9.85 14.39 -13.81
C ASN A 218 -9.97 14.38 -15.35
N ASN A 219 -9.96 13.21 -16.01
CA ASN A 219 -10.13 13.15 -17.47
C ASN A 219 -11.37 13.94 -17.92
N GLU A 220 -11.15 14.87 -18.84
CA GLU A 220 -12.06 15.97 -19.22
C GLU A 220 -13.42 15.53 -19.77
N GLU A 221 -13.61 14.24 -20.04
CA GLU A 221 -14.85 13.69 -20.61
C GLU A 221 -16.06 13.82 -19.66
N ASP A 222 -15.83 13.85 -18.33
CA ASP A 222 -16.92 13.86 -17.34
C ASP A 222 -17.27 15.25 -16.77
N ASN A 223 -16.58 16.33 -17.18
CA ASN A 223 -16.85 17.68 -16.67
C ASN A 223 -16.90 18.78 -17.76
N PRO A 224 -18.07 18.99 -18.41
CA PRO A 224 -18.26 20.00 -19.46
C PRO A 224 -17.99 21.45 -19.02
N GLN A 225 -17.89 21.73 -17.71
CA GLN A 225 -17.64 23.07 -17.19
C GLN A 225 -16.15 23.45 -17.14
N GLN A 226 -15.22 22.49 -17.21
CA GLN A 226 -13.77 22.80 -17.20
C GLN A 226 -13.21 23.16 -18.58
N GLN A 227 -13.90 22.79 -19.67
CA GLN A 227 -13.52 23.16 -21.06
C GLN A 227 -13.49 24.68 -21.32
N GLN A 228 -14.05 25.50 -20.45
CA GLN A 228 -14.08 26.96 -20.62
C GLN A 228 -13.03 27.72 -19.79
N GLY A 229 -12.23 27.05 -18.95
CA GLY A 229 -11.42 27.72 -17.92
C GLY A 229 -9.90 27.50 -17.94
N LYS A 230 -9.39 26.41 -18.52
CA LYS A 230 -7.95 26.10 -18.56
C LYS A 230 -7.50 25.94 -20.00
N ALA A 231 -7.10 27.05 -20.62
CA ALA A 231 -6.32 27.03 -21.85
C ALA A 231 -5.04 27.80 -21.59
N THR A 232 -4.06 27.14 -20.98
CA THR A 232 -2.70 27.66 -20.78
C THR A 232 -1.72 26.57 -21.16
N ALA A 233 -0.84 26.82 -22.13
CA ALA A 233 0.11 25.85 -22.67
C ALA A 233 0.96 25.11 -21.60
N GLN A 234 1.22 25.76 -20.46
CA GLN A 234 1.93 25.16 -19.33
C GLN A 234 1.19 23.96 -18.71
N ALA A 235 -0.14 24.03 -18.61
CA ALA A 235 -0.94 22.95 -18.02
C ALA A 235 -1.04 21.73 -18.95
N ASP A 236 -1.09 21.98 -20.26
CA ASP A 236 -1.08 20.93 -21.28
C ASP A 236 0.30 20.23 -21.32
N GLU A 237 1.40 20.98 -21.18
CA GLU A 237 2.77 20.42 -21.07
C GLU A 237 2.99 19.63 -19.76
N ASP A 238 2.47 20.12 -18.63
CA ASP A 238 2.60 19.43 -17.33
C ASP A 238 1.79 18.11 -17.31
N ASP A 239 0.62 18.07 -17.94
CA ASP A 239 -0.20 16.85 -18.08
C ASP A 239 0.42 15.84 -19.06
N GLU A 240 1.05 16.30 -20.16
CA GLU A 240 1.79 15.41 -21.08
C GLU A 240 2.98 14.75 -20.39
N GLY A 241 3.77 15.50 -19.61
CA GLY A 241 4.93 14.95 -18.88
C GLY A 241 4.53 13.91 -17.83
N LEU A 242 3.45 14.14 -17.09
CA LEU A 242 2.94 13.18 -16.10
C LEU A 242 2.44 11.88 -16.75
N ASN A 243 1.85 11.98 -17.94
CA ASN A 243 1.39 10.81 -18.70
C ASN A 243 2.55 9.94 -19.19
N GLU A 244 3.63 10.56 -19.67
CA GLU A 244 4.84 9.83 -20.08
C GLU A 244 5.48 9.09 -18.91
N GLU A 245 5.58 9.73 -17.74
CA GLU A 245 6.13 9.11 -16.54
C GLU A 245 5.28 7.95 -16.02
N TRP A 246 3.95 8.09 -16.00
CA TRP A 246 3.06 6.97 -15.66
C TRP A 246 3.20 5.80 -16.63
N LEU A 247 3.27 6.08 -17.94
CA LEU A 247 3.44 5.07 -18.96
C LEU A 247 4.78 4.32 -18.80
N ALA A 248 5.87 5.06 -18.55
CA ALA A 248 7.18 4.50 -18.27
C ALA A 248 7.14 3.60 -17.03
N TRP A 249 6.55 4.09 -15.93
CA TRP A 249 6.42 3.32 -14.69
C TRP A 249 5.61 2.03 -14.89
N VAL A 250 4.49 2.07 -15.61
CA VAL A 250 3.67 0.87 -15.87
C VAL A 250 4.46 -0.17 -16.69
N ASN A 251 5.20 0.28 -17.71
CA ASN A 251 6.02 -0.60 -18.53
C ASN A 251 7.11 -1.29 -17.70
N ASP A 252 7.80 -0.55 -16.83
CA ASP A 252 8.81 -1.09 -15.91
C ASP A 252 8.19 -2.09 -14.93
N TYR A 253 7.05 -1.73 -14.32
CA TYR A 253 6.32 -2.58 -13.38
C TYR A 253 5.90 -3.91 -14.03
N VAL A 254 5.28 -3.87 -15.22
CA VAL A 254 4.86 -5.08 -15.95
C VAL A 254 6.06 -5.95 -16.33
N ALA A 255 7.18 -5.34 -16.75
CA ALA A 255 8.40 -6.07 -17.06
C ALA A 255 8.96 -6.79 -15.82
N ILE A 256 8.97 -6.13 -14.66
CA ILE A 256 9.43 -6.69 -13.39
C ILE A 256 8.53 -7.85 -12.93
N VAL A 257 7.20 -7.68 -12.99
CA VAL A 257 6.25 -8.76 -12.65
C VAL A 257 6.54 -10.01 -13.47
N ARG A 258 6.77 -9.84 -14.78
CA ARG A 258 7.11 -10.94 -15.68
C ARG A 258 8.48 -11.55 -15.36
N GLU A 259 9.51 -10.75 -15.15
CA GLU A 259 10.87 -11.22 -14.86
C GLU A 259 10.92 -12.07 -13.59
N GLN A 260 10.32 -11.58 -12.50
CA GLN A 260 10.31 -12.31 -11.23
C GLN A 260 9.57 -13.64 -11.32
N ARG A 261 8.52 -13.73 -12.15
CA ARG A 261 7.83 -14.99 -12.42
C ARG A 261 8.68 -15.98 -13.22
N CYS A 262 9.38 -15.51 -14.25
CA CYS A 262 10.32 -16.35 -15.00
C CYS A 262 11.45 -16.91 -14.12
N GLN A 263 11.90 -16.15 -13.12
CA GLN A 263 12.95 -16.56 -12.19
C GLN A 263 12.46 -17.59 -11.17
N GLU A 264 11.21 -17.48 -10.68
CA GLU A 264 10.60 -18.47 -9.80
C GLU A 264 10.43 -19.84 -10.48
N SER A 265 10.11 -19.87 -11.77
CA SER A 265 9.97 -21.12 -12.55
C SER A 265 11.30 -21.75 -12.97
N SER A 266 12.44 -21.07 -12.82
CA SER A 266 13.74 -21.50 -13.36
C SER A 266 14.65 -22.20 -12.34
N ASN A 267 14.16 -22.51 -11.14
CA ASN A 267 14.97 -23.10 -10.07
C ASN A 267 14.94 -24.65 -10.16
N PRO A 268 15.97 -25.34 -10.69
CA PRO A 268 15.89 -26.77 -10.94
C PRO A 268 16.21 -27.53 -9.65
N GLY A 269 15.17 -28.01 -8.96
CA GLY A 269 15.31 -29.02 -7.90
C GLY A 269 15.76 -30.36 -8.50
N THR A 270 16.66 -31.07 -7.82
CA THR A 270 17.17 -32.40 -8.20
C THR A 270 16.09 -33.49 -8.13
N GLY A 271 16.11 -34.42 -9.09
CA GLY A 271 14.93 -35.16 -9.57
C GLY A 271 14.32 -36.33 -8.78
N SER A 272 13.05 -36.62 -9.12
CA SER A 272 12.32 -37.90 -8.99
C SER A 272 10.96 -37.83 -9.72
N GLU A 273 10.19 -38.93 -9.80
CA GLU A 273 8.86 -39.02 -10.48
C GLU A 273 7.82 -37.97 -10.05
N GLN A 274 8.02 -37.29 -8.90
CA GLN A 274 7.26 -36.10 -8.50
C GLN A 274 7.36 -34.96 -9.53
N GLN A 275 8.47 -34.88 -10.28
CA GLN A 275 8.70 -33.84 -11.29
C GLN A 275 7.80 -33.93 -12.51
N GLN A 276 7.24 -35.08 -12.87
CA GLN A 276 6.27 -35.13 -13.97
C GLN A 276 4.88 -34.64 -13.55
N GLN A 277 4.56 -34.72 -12.24
CA GLN A 277 3.36 -34.10 -11.68
C GLN A 277 3.58 -32.63 -11.37
N GLU A 278 4.75 -32.25 -10.85
CA GLU A 278 5.16 -30.86 -10.63
C GLU A 278 5.33 -30.13 -11.97
N GLN A 279 5.95 -30.72 -13.01
CA GLN A 279 6.02 -30.10 -14.35
C GLN A 279 4.65 -29.92 -14.99
N LYS A 280 3.73 -30.86 -14.78
CA LYS A 280 2.37 -30.73 -15.30
C LYS A 280 1.56 -29.70 -14.51
N GLN A 281 1.80 -29.60 -13.21
CA GLN A 281 1.27 -28.51 -12.37
C GLN A 281 1.91 -27.16 -12.71
N GLU A 282 3.20 -27.11 -13.02
CA GLU A 282 3.95 -25.93 -13.46
C GLU A 282 3.49 -25.49 -14.86
N GLU A 283 3.16 -26.43 -15.76
CA GLU A 283 2.56 -26.13 -17.08
C GLU A 283 1.11 -25.63 -16.93
N GLU A 284 0.31 -26.21 -16.03
CA GLU A 284 -1.04 -25.73 -15.68
C GLU A 284 -1.00 -24.38 -14.92
N GLU A 285 0.01 -24.17 -14.06
CA GLU A 285 0.31 -22.90 -13.38
C GLU A 285 0.82 -21.87 -14.38
N GLN A 286 1.63 -22.23 -15.37
CA GLN A 286 2.03 -21.32 -16.45
C GLN A 286 0.85 -20.90 -17.33
N ALA A 287 -0.16 -21.76 -17.49
CA ALA A 287 -1.40 -21.41 -18.18
C ALA A 287 -2.34 -20.51 -17.32
N GLY A 288 -2.14 -20.44 -16.00
CA GLY A 288 -3.02 -19.75 -15.04
C GLY A 288 -2.35 -18.74 -14.10
N TRP A 289 -1.05 -18.46 -14.24
CA TRP A 289 -0.30 -17.68 -13.24
C TRP A 289 -0.79 -16.23 -13.16
N VAL A 290 -1.31 -15.68 -14.25
CA VAL A 290 -1.92 -14.34 -14.26
C VAL A 290 -3.14 -14.33 -13.33
N SER A 291 -3.98 -15.37 -13.38
CA SER A 291 -5.12 -15.50 -12.47
C SER A 291 -4.66 -15.62 -11.02
N LEU A 292 -3.59 -16.36 -10.74
CA LEU A 292 -3.01 -16.47 -9.40
C LEU A 292 -2.42 -15.13 -8.92
N TRP A 293 -1.71 -14.41 -9.79
CA TRP A 293 -1.16 -13.08 -9.51
C TRP A 293 -2.27 -12.06 -9.24
N ARG A 294 -3.30 -11.99 -10.11
CA ARG A 294 -4.49 -11.14 -9.89
C ARG A 294 -5.19 -11.47 -8.58
N LYS A 295 -5.38 -12.76 -8.29
CA LYS A 295 -5.97 -13.21 -7.02
C LYS A 295 -5.12 -12.74 -5.83
N SER A 296 -3.81 -12.89 -5.89
CA SER A 296 -2.92 -12.43 -4.81
C SER A 296 -3.01 -10.91 -4.57
N LEU A 297 -3.12 -10.12 -5.63
CA LEU A 297 -3.34 -8.68 -5.55
C LEU A 297 -4.70 -8.34 -4.94
N PHE A 298 -5.79 -9.02 -5.35
CA PHE A 298 -7.10 -8.77 -4.76
C PHE A 298 -7.19 -9.19 -3.28
N ASP A 299 -6.49 -10.26 -2.91
CA ASP A 299 -6.41 -10.73 -1.52
C ASP A 299 -5.57 -9.78 -0.64
N ALA A 300 -4.59 -9.06 -1.23
CA ALA A 300 -3.74 -8.09 -0.53
C ALA A 300 -4.32 -6.67 -0.50
N ASN A 301 -5.13 -6.29 -1.50
CA ASN A 301 -5.60 -4.92 -1.70
C ASN A 301 -7.11 -4.80 -1.46
N PRO A 302 -7.54 -4.10 -0.40
CA PRO A 302 -8.95 -3.98 -0.08
C PRO A 302 -9.67 -3.16 -1.14
N ARG A 303 -10.91 -3.53 -1.43
CA ARG A 303 -11.86 -2.72 -2.19
C ARG A 303 -12.41 -1.58 -1.35
N LEU A 304 -12.58 -1.82 -0.05
CA LEU A 304 -13.21 -0.89 0.88
C LEU A 304 -12.29 -0.59 2.08
N VAL A 305 -12.20 0.70 2.42
CA VAL A 305 -11.62 1.20 3.66
C VAL A 305 -12.60 2.17 4.31
N LEU A 306 -12.46 2.40 5.62
CA LEU A 306 -13.32 3.33 6.36
C LEU A 306 -12.92 4.78 6.04
N ARG A 307 -13.45 5.32 4.93
CA ARG A 307 -13.24 6.71 4.51
C ARG A 307 -13.91 7.67 5.51
N ASN A 308 -13.27 8.81 5.79
CA ASN A 308 -13.79 9.78 6.75
C ASN A 308 -15.17 10.34 6.35
N TYR A 309 -15.41 10.62 5.07
CA TYR A 309 -16.72 11.12 4.64
C TYR A 309 -17.84 10.07 4.83
N ALA A 310 -17.53 8.79 4.62
CA ALA A 310 -18.48 7.70 4.81
C ALA A 310 -18.81 7.53 6.30
N ALA A 311 -17.78 7.60 7.16
CA ALA A 311 -17.97 7.62 8.61
C ALA A 311 -18.82 8.81 9.05
N GLN A 312 -18.54 10.02 8.54
CA GLN A 312 -19.29 11.23 8.88
C GLN A 312 -20.75 11.15 8.44
N GLN A 313 -21.02 10.64 7.23
CA GLN A 313 -22.39 10.46 6.73
C GLN A 313 -23.17 9.51 7.63
N VAL A 314 -22.57 8.38 8.01
CA VAL A 314 -23.18 7.40 8.90
C VAL A 314 -23.43 7.98 10.30
N ILE A 315 -22.50 8.77 10.84
CA ILE A 315 -22.68 9.44 12.14
C ILE A 315 -23.87 10.41 12.08
N SER A 316 -23.94 11.26 11.04
CA SER A 316 -25.04 12.21 10.88
C SER A 316 -26.41 11.53 10.82
N GLU A 317 -26.52 10.40 10.10
CA GLU A 317 -27.76 9.62 10.02
C GLU A 317 -28.10 8.96 11.37
N ALA A 318 -27.11 8.42 12.07
CA ALA A 318 -27.29 7.81 13.39
C ALA A 318 -27.75 8.83 14.44
N GLU A 319 -27.23 10.06 14.40
CA GLU A 319 -27.68 11.18 15.26
C GLU A 319 -29.14 11.58 15.01
N MET A 320 -29.64 11.40 13.79
CA MET A 320 -31.05 11.56 13.44
C MET A 320 -31.91 10.34 13.82
N GLY A 321 -31.31 9.29 14.40
CA GLY A 321 -31.97 8.06 14.82
C GLY A 321 -32.00 6.95 13.77
N ASN A 322 -31.37 7.15 12.61
CA ASN A 322 -31.30 6.17 11.54
C ASN A 322 -30.01 5.33 11.63
N MET A 323 -30.12 4.09 12.15
CA MET A 323 -28.98 3.18 12.33
C MET A 323 -28.72 2.26 11.14
N GLU A 324 -29.55 2.33 10.09
CA GLU A 324 -29.44 1.45 8.93
C GLU A 324 -28.13 1.67 8.14
N PRO A 325 -27.69 2.93 7.87
CA PRO A 325 -26.41 3.19 7.22
C PRO A 325 -25.21 2.66 8.02
N LEU A 326 -25.26 2.73 9.35
CA LEU A 326 -24.20 2.18 10.22
C LEU A 326 -24.11 0.66 10.08
N THR A 327 -25.26 -0.01 10.08
CA THR A 327 -25.31 -1.47 9.95
C THR A 327 -24.76 -1.90 8.60
N ARG A 328 -25.15 -1.23 7.52
CA ARG A 328 -24.63 -1.49 6.17
C ARG A 328 -23.13 -1.26 6.06
N LEU A 329 -22.61 -0.14 6.58
CA LEU A 329 -21.18 0.16 6.56
C LEU A 329 -20.39 -0.88 7.37
N TYR A 330 -20.88 -1.23 8.56
CA TYR A 330 -20.27 -2.25 9.40
C TYR A 330 -20.22 -3.62 8.71
N ASP A 331 -21.32 -4.05 8.09
CA ASP A 331 -21.38 -5.32 7.38
C ASP A 331 -20.46 -5.34 6.15
N SER A 332 -20.38 -4.24 5.41
CA SER A 332 -19.48 -4.10 4.26
C SER A 332 -18.01 -4.20 4.65
N LEU A 333 -17.64 -3.62 5.80
CA LEU A 333 -16.26 -3.66 6.32
C LEU A 333 -15.85 -5.01 6.91
N LYS A 334 -16.77 -5.98 7.07
CA LYS A 334 -16.41 -7.36 7.43
C LYS A 334 -15.73 -8.11 6.29
N THR A 335 -15.99 -7.73 5.04
CA THR A 335 -15.43 -8.36 3.85
C THR A 335 -14.82 -7.33 2.91
N PRO A 336 -13.80 -6.56 3.34
CA PRO A 336 -13.30 -5.42 2.59
C PRO A 336 -12.54 -5.81 1.31
N PHE A 337 -12.15 -7.08 1.18
CA PHE A 337 -11.44 -7.64 0.01
C PHE A 337 -12.38 -8.36 -0.98
N ALA A 338 -13.67 -8.50 -0.65
CA ALA A 338 -14.62 -9.26 -1.46
C ALA A 338 -14.64 -8.77 -2.92
N LEU A 339 -14.57 -9.74 -3.84
CA LEU A 339 -14.57 -9.51 -5.28
C LEU A 339 -15.96 -9.12 -5.77
N THR A 340 -16.01 -8.14 -6.65
CA THR A 340 -17.18 -7.87 -7.49
C THR A 340 -17.35 -8.95 -8.57
N SER A 341 -18.51 -9.00 -9.21
CA SER A 341 -18.77 -9.91 -10.34
C SER A 341 -17.78 -9.69 -11.50
N CYS A 342 -17.42 -8.44 -11.79
CA CYS A 342 -16.42 -8.09 -12.81
C CYS A 342 -15.03 -8.63 -12.45
N GLU A 343 -14.59 -8.44 -11.20
CA GLU A 343 -13.29 -8.94 -10.74
C GLU A 343 -13.24 -10.48 -10.71
N GLN A 344 -14.35 -11.15 -10.39
CA GLN A 344 -14.45 -12.61 -10.52
C GLN A 344 -14.28 -13.06 -11.97
N GLN A 345 -14.91 -12.37 -12.92
CA GLN A 345 -14.74 -12.65 -14.35
C GLN A 345 -13.29 -12.45 -14.79
N LEU A 346 -12.62 -11.40 -14.31
CA LEU A 346 -11.22 -11.10 -14.61
C LEU A 346 -10.24 -12.22 -14.16
N LEU A 347 -10.60 -12.97 -13.11
CA LEU A 347 -9.83 -14.15 -12.69
C LEU A 347 -10.03 -15.35 -13.62
N THR A 348 -11.21 -15.46 -14.26
CA THR A 348 -11.59 -16.61 -15.10
C THR A 348 -11.29 -16.43 -16.59
N SER A 349 -11.10 -15.19 -17.05
CA SER A 349 -10.97 -14.84 -18.47
C SER A 349 -9.63 -15.26 -19.10
N SER A 350 -8.68 -15.80 -18.34
CA SER A 350 -7.36 -16.23 -18.84
C SER A 350 -7.34 -17.57 -19.60
N THR A 351 -8.49 -18.21 -19.87
CA THR A 351 -8.52 -19.54 -20.50
C THR A 351 -8.77 -19.60 -22.01
N THR A 352 -8.97 -18.48 -22.72
CA THR A 352 -9.16 -18.53 -24.19
C THR A 352 -8.92 -17.19 -24.85
N THR A 353 -7.75 -17.04 -25.48
CA THR A 353 -7.58 -16.17 -26.65
C THR A 353 -6.53 -16.77 -27.58
N THR A 354 -6.94 -17.80 -28.31
CA THR A 354 -6.48 -17.98 -29.68
C THR A 354 -7.71 -18.09 -30.57
N THR A 355 -7.63 -17.39 -31.69
CA THR A 355 -8.51 -17.42 -32.87
C THR A 355 -9.90 -16.77 -32.80
N GLU A 356 -9.94 -15.66 -33.55
CA GLU A 356 -10.96 -15.29 -34.53
C GLU A 356 -12.19 -14.50 -34.07
N ALA A 357 -12.21 -13.27 -34.58
CA ALA A 357 -13.38 -12.43 -34.70
C ALA A 357 -14.45 -13.12 -35.57
N GLU A 358 -15.65 -13.27 -35.04
CA GLU A 358 -16.88 -13.27 -35.84
C GLU A 358 -18.04 -12.77 -34.95
N GLY A 359 -18.78 -11.81 -35.47
CA GLY A 359 -19.86 -11.15 -34.74
C GLY A 359 -21.06 -12.05 -34.53
N VAL A 360 -21.68 -11.95 -33.36
CA VAL A 360 -23.03 -12.48 -33.11
C VAL A 360 -23.83 -11.46 -32.30
N ASP A 361 -24.80 -10.86 -33.00
CA ASP A 361 -25.99 -10.22 -32.47
C ASP A 361 -26.85 -11.27 -31.73
N GLY A 362 -27.36 -10.97 -30.52
CA GLY A 362 -28.43 -11.81 -29.96
C GLY A 362 -28.67 -11.77 -28.45
N LYS A 363 -29.58 -10.87 -28.05
CA LYS A 363 -30.59 -11.02 -26.98
C LYS A 363 -30.16 -11.22 -25.52
N LYS A 364 -30.51 -10.18 -24.75
CA LYS A 364 -30.81 -10.18 -23.31
C LYS A 364 -31.81 -11.29 -22.96
N ASP A 365 -31.44 -12.11 -21.98
CA ASP A 365 -32.35 -12.71 -21.00
C ASP A 365 -31.57 -12.83 -19.68
N ALA A 366 -31.65 -11.79 -18.85
CA ALA A 366 -31.14 -11.80 -17.48
C ALA A 366 -32.24 -12.33 -16.57
N GLY A 367 -32.04 -13.55 -16.06
CA GLY A 367 -32.78 -14.08 -14.93
C GLY A 367 -32.24 -13.47 -13.64
N ASP A 368 -33.07 -12.62 -13.06
CA ASP A 368 -32.99 -12.03 -11.73
C ASP A 368 -32.61 -13.05 -10.63
N LEU A 369 -31.42 -12.87 -10.04
CA LEU A 369 -31.04 -13.43 -8.75
C LEU A 369 -30.45 -12.28 -7.93
N GLY A 370 -31.34 -11.60 -7.20
CA GLY A 370 -31.04 -10.42 -6.39
C GLY A 370 -29.87 -10.56 -5.43
N TYR A 371 -28.84 -9.76 -5.71
CA TYR A 371 -27.92 -9.14 -4.75
C TYR A 371 -27.53 -7.75 -5.29
N ASP A 372 -28.53 -6.96 -5.70
CA ASP A 372 -28.33 -5.57 -6.13
C ASP A 372 -28.83 -4.64 -5.02
N ASP A 373 -27.95 -4.37 -4.07
CA ASP A 373 -27.91 -3.11 -3.33
C ASP A 373 -26.41 -2.76 -3.20
N GLU A 374 -25.80 -2.43 -4.34
CA GLU A 374 -24.43 -1.93 -4.41
C GLU A 374 -24.35 -0.64 -3.60
N PHE A 375 -23.62 -0.68 -2.49
CA PHE A 375 -23.14 0.54 -1.86
C PHE A 375 -22.06 1.14 -2.78
N GLU A 376 -22.51 1.89 -3.79
CA GLU A 376 -21.64 2.80 -4.54
C GLU A 376 -21.27 3.96 -3.63
N LEU A 377 -20.02 3.97 -3.19
CA LEU A 377 -19.42 5.12 -2.53
C LEU A 377 -19.48 6.29 -3.53
N PRO A 378 -20.14 7.41 -3.21
CA PRO A 378 -20.22 8.52 -4.13
C PRO A 378 -18.82 9.09 -4.36
N ALA A 379 -18.54 9.60 -5.56
CA ALA A 379 -17.23 10.09 -5.97
C ALA A 379 -16.55 10.97 -4.88
N PRO A 380 -15.22 10.83 -4.67
CA PRO A 380 -14.49 11.49 -3.60
C PRO A 380 -14.75 12.99 -3.51
N SER A 381 -14.61 13.57 -2.31
CA SER A 381 -14.88 15.00 -2.09
C SER A 381 -14.05 15.93 -2.99
N TRP A 382 -12.82 15.55 -3.33
CA TRP A 382 -11.95 16.30 -4.24
C TRP A 382 -12.50 16.35 -5.69
N ALA A 383 -13.22 15.32 -6.13
CA ALA A 383 -13.90 15.28 -7.43
C ALA A 383 -15.08 16.28 -7.52
N ARG A 384 -15.56 16.79 -6.37
CA ARG A 384 -16.63 17.81 -6.29
C ARG A 384 -16.11 19.22 -5.96
N LEU A 385 -14.84 19.36 -5.59
CA LEU A 385 -14.30 20.58 -4.96
C LEU A 385 -13.61 21.57 -5.92
N HIS A 386 -13.57 21.31 -7.24
CA HIS A 386 -12.96 22.23 -8.20
C HIS A 386 -13.84 23.41 -8.65
N ALA A 387 -14.88 23.77 -7.91
CA ALA A 387 -15.70 24.96 -8.19
C ALA A 387 -15.29 26.22 -7.40
N GLY A 388 -14.22 26.21 -6.57
CA GLY A 388 -14.02 27.37 -5.68
C GLY A 388 -12.70 27.52 -4.95
N ILE A 389 -11.55 27.09 -5.49
CA ILE A 389 -10.24 27.44 -4.89
C ILE A 389 -9.31 27.98 -5.97
N GLY A 390 -9.69 29.14 -6.49
CA GLY A 390 -8.74 30.13 -7.01
C GLY A 390 -8.54 31.17 -5.93
N GLN A 391 -7.27 31.45 -5.60
CA GLN A 391 -6.79 32.29 -4.49
C GLN A 391 -6.61 31.54 -3.18
N LEU A 392 -5.38 31.09 -2.93
CA LEU A 392 -4.58 31.57 -1.80
C LEU A 392 -3.10 31.27 -2.14
N SER A 393 -2.34 32.34 -2.24
CA SER A 393 -0.89 32.44 -2.49
C SER A 393 -0.05 31.82 -1.40
#